data_AF-A0A6I5C802-F1
#
_entry.id   AF-A0A6I5C802-F1
#
_cell.length_a   1.000
_cell.length_b   1.000
_cell.length_c   1.000
_cell.angle_alpha   90.00
_cell.angle_beta   90.00
_cell.angle_gamma   90.00
#
_symmetry.space_group_name_H-M   'P 1'
#
loop_
_entity.id
_entity.type
_entity.pdbx_description
1 polymer ?
#
loop_
_entity_poly.entity_id
_entity_poly.type
_entity_poly.pdbx_seq_one_letter_code
_entity_poly.pdbx_strand_id
1 'polypeptide(L)'
;MERHQVGGARVAAAVEGFAGRIGRLVHSFSKAGPVTAYEYRLIAEEFLDCLGALSVGDPGLGSPEAKAVLEDAAEAAVGAVAYAAYHPVHPFDVFLPYVNWGVCHDREEDEPLPVPLRTDWWLDAFCLAVPAGRAEDHAETFRFAWWARRTPAERRTGLPDDELVNGFLAYVLGDTGGEEDGHPPSDEQQVAALDAAIGRVRAGDGGGGAAGP
;
A
#
# COMPACT_ATOMS: atom_id res chain seq x y z
N MET A 1 -4.34 -34.89 14.93
CA MET A 1 -5.35 -34.44 13.95
C MET A 1 -6.13 -33.20 14.39
N GLU A 2 -6.03 -32.71 15.64
CA GLU A 2 -6.81 -31.55 16.11
C GLU A 2 -6.36 -30.18 15.55
N ARG A 3 -5.09 -30.00 15.19
CA ARG A 3 -4.60 -28.69 14.71
C ARG A 3 -5.17 -28.27 13.35
N HIS A 4 -5.46 -29.22 12.45
CA HIS A 4 -6.04 -28.91 11.14
C HIS A 4 -7.52 -28.52 11.23
N GLN A 5 -8.25 -29.07 12.20
CA GLN A 5 -9.67 -28.78 12.40
C GLN A 5 -9.87 -27.37 12.99
N VAL A 6 -9.00 -26.96 13.91
CA VAL A 6 -8.97 -25.58 14.46
C VAL A 6 -8.55 -24.56 13.41
N GLY A 7 -7.64 -24.92 12.50
CA GLY A 7 -7.28 -24.10 11.34
C GLY A 7 -8.47 -23.86 10.40
N GLY A 8 -9.16 -24.93 9.99
CA GLY A 8 -10.34 -24.83 9.13
C GLY A 8 -11.50 -24.04 9.74
N ALA A 9 -11.78 -24.22 11.03
CA ALA A 9 -12.84 -23.47 11.72
C ALA A 9 -12.53 -21.98 11.85
N ARG A 10 -11.27 -21.60 12.08
CA ARG A 10 -10.84 -20.19 12.10
C ARG A 10 -10.91 -19.55 10.71
N VAL A 11 -10.52 -20.28 9.67
CA VAL A 11 -10.61 -19.86 8.27
C VAL A 11 -12.07 -19.64 7.86
N ALA A 12 -12.97 -20.57 8.20
CA ALA A 12 -14.39 -20.41 7.93
C ALA A 12 -15.01 -19.20 8.67
N ALA A 13 -14.66 -19.01 9.95
CA ALA A 13 -15.13 -17.88 10.74
C ALA A 13 -14.60 -16.51 10.26
N ALA A 14 -13.38 -16.48 9.71
CA ALA A 14 -12.82 -15.28 9.10
C ALA A 14 -13.68 -14.81 7.93
N VAL A 15 -14.08 -15.73 7.05
CA VAL A 15 -14.94 -15.45 5.87
C VAL A 15 -16.40 -15.18 6.28
N GLU A 16 -17.04 -16.07 7.05
CA GLU A 16 -18.47 -15.94 7.39
C GLU A 16 -18.79 -14.68 8.22
N GLY A 17 -17.86 -14.25 9.07
CA GLY A 17 -18.02 -13.06 9.90
C GLY A 17 -17.58 -11.75 9.24
N PHE A 18 -16.91 -11.81 8.09
CA PHE A 18 -16.19 -10.69 7.51
C PHE A 18 -17.09 -9.49 7.23
N ALA A 19 -18.14 -9.65 6.42
CA ALA A 19 -19.04 -8.56 6.05
C ALA A 19 -19.60 -7.80 7.27
N GLY A 20 -19.91 -8.52 8.35
CA GLY A 20 -20.37 -7.93 9.60
C GLY A 20 -19.26 -7.18 10.35
N ARG A 21 -18.03 -7.69 10.36
CA ARG A 21 -16.88 -7.04 11.02
C ARG A 21 -16.48 -5.77 10.29
N ILE A 22 -16.23 -5.85 8.97
CA ILE A 22 -15.83 -4.69 8.18
C ILE A 22 -16.90 -3.59 8.19
N GLY A 23 -18.18 -3.96 8.08
CA GLY A 23 -19.29 -3.00 8.17
C GLY A 23 -19.36 -2.28 9.52
N ARG A 24 -19.10 -2.99 10.64
CA ARG A 24 -19.01 -2.35 11.97
C ARG A 24 -17.78 -1.46 12.10
N LEU A 25 -16.65 -1.87 11.53
CA LEU A 25 -15.41 -1.11 11.56
C LEU A 25 -15.59 0.25 10.87
N VAL A 26 -16.01 0.26 9.61
CA VAL A 26 -16.20 1.52 8.85
C VAL A 26 -17.27 2.41 9.47
N HIS A 27 -18.36 1.82 9.99
CA HIS A 27 -19.40 2.57 10.69
C HIS A 27 -18.92 3.19 12.01
N SER A 28 -17.98 2.54 12.70
CA SER A 28 -17.38 3.09 13.91
C SER A 28 -16.53 4.32 13.60
N PHE A 29 -15.77 4.28 12.51
CA PHE A 29 -14.96 5.43 12.07
C PHE A 29 -15.80 6.61 11.60
N SER A 30 -16.93 6.36 10.93
CA SER A 30 -17.91 7.42 10.63
C SER A 30 -18.47 8.15 11.87
N LYS A 31 -18.31 7.59 13.08
CA LYS A 31 -18.78 8.20 14.33
C LYS A 31 -17.66 8.71 15.25
N ALA A 32 -16.44 8.22 15.08
CA ALA A 32 -15.36 8.41 16.05
C ALA A 32 -14.50 9.66 15.79
N GLY A 33 -14.64 10.31 14.63
CA GLY A 33 -13.83 11.46 14.23
C GLY A 33 -13.35 11.34 12.78
N PRO A 34 -12.36 12.16 12.37
CA PRO A 34 -11.78 12.08 11.03
C PRO A 34 -11.07 10.73 10.82
N VAL A 35 -11.16 10.21 9.60
CA VAL A 35 -10.50 8.96 9.19
C VAL A 35 -9.08 9.29 8.77
N THR A 36 -8.07 8.90 9.54
CA THR A 36 -6.67 9.18 9.19
C THR A 36 -6.04 8.02 8.42
N ALA A 37 -4.76 8.16 8.06
CA ALA A 37 -3.97 7.06 7.50
C ALA A 37 -4.00 5.78 8.36
N TYR A 38 -4.11 5.92 9.69
CA TYR A 38 -4.16 4.75 10.58
C TYR A 38 -5.48 3.97 10.45
N GLU A 39 -6.62 4.66 10.41
CA GLU A 39 -7.93 4.01 10.23
C GLU A 39 -8.01 3.29 8.88
N TYR A 40 -7.51 3.91 7.81
CA TYR A 40 -7.41 3.27 6.49
C TYR A 40 -6.58 1.99 6.52
N ARG A 41 -5.48 1.97 7.28
CA ARG A 41 -4.65 0.78 7.46
C ARG A 41 -5.40 -0.34 8.18
N LEU A 42 -6.16 -0.02 9.23
CA LEU A 42 -6.98 -1.00 9.95
C LEU A 42 -8.07 -1.61 9.04
N ILE A 43 -8.66 -0.79 8.17
CA ILE A 43 -9.60 -1.27 7.15
C ILE A 43 -8.90 -2.26 6.22
N ALA A 44 -7.74 -1.88 5.66
CA ALA A 44 -6.97 -2.74 4.75
C ALA A 44 -6.58 -4.07 5.43
N GLU A 45 -6.13 -4.05 6.68
CA GLU A 45 -5.79 -5.25 7.47
C GLU A 45 -7.00 -6.21 7.61
N GLU A 46 -8.21 -5.70 7.85
CA GLU A 46 -9.41 -6.53 7.95
C GLU A 46 -9.78 -7.17 6.60
N PHE A 47 -9.60 -6.46 5.47
CA PHE A 47 -9.74 -7.06 4.14
C PHE A 47 -8.66 -8.13 3.88
N LEU A 48 -7.42 -7.90 4.31
CA LEU A 48 -6.32 -8.86 4.15
C LEU A 48 -6.52 -10.13 4.97
N ASP A 49 -7.07 -10.04 6.18
CA ASP A 49 -7.45 -11.21 6.97
C ASP A 49 -8.49 -12.07 6.24
N CYS A 50 -9.44 -11.43 5.54
CA CYS A 50 -10.41 -12.13 4.70
C CYS A 50 -9.75 -12.77 3.47
N LEU A 51 -8.89 -12.04 2.73
CA LEU A 51 -8.14 -12.59 1.60
C LEU A 51 -7.26 -13.76 2.00
N GLY A 52 -6.57 -13.65 3.14
CA GLY A 52 -5.76 -14.72 3.71
C GLY A 52 -6.61 -15.96 3.95
N ALA A 53 -7.81 -15.81 4.52
CA ALA A 53 -8.73 -16.93 4.72
C ALA A 53 -9.24 -17.53 3.39
N LEU A 54 -9.60 -16.70 2.41
CA LEU A 54 -10.02 -17.15 1.07
C LEU A 54 -8.90 -17.92 0.36
N SER A 55 -7.65 -17.51 0.52
CA SER A 55 -6.47 -18.13 -0.10
C SER A 55 -6.25 -19.58 0.37
N VAL A 56 -6.74 -19.95 1.55
CA VAL A 56 -6.63 -21.34 2.06
C VAL A 56 -7.51 -22.29 1.24
N GLY A 57 -8.68 -21.81 0.80
CA GLY A 57 -9.62 -22.58 -0.02
C GLY A 57 -9.34 -22.46 -1.52
N ASP A 58 -8.90 -21.29 -1.98
CA ASP A 58 -8.53 -21.00 -3.36
C ASP A 58 -7.26 -20.14 -3.39
N PRO A 59 -6.05 -20.75 -3.47
CA PRO A 59 -4.79 -20.02 -3.53
C PRO A 59 -4.68 -19.08 -4.73
N GLY A 60 -5.46 -19.31 -5.79
CA GLY A 60 -5.48 -18.45 -6.96
C GLY A 60 -6.30 -17.17 -6.75
N LEU A 61 -7.07 -17.07 -5.66
CA LEU A 61 -7.96 -15.95 -5.35
C LEU A 61 -8.81 -15.54 -6.57
N GLY A 62 -9.26 -16.53 -7.34
CA GLY A 62 -9.91 -16.31 -8.63
C GLY A 62 -11.40 -15.96 -8.50
N SER A 63 -11.96 -16.14 -7.30
CA SER A 63 -13.38 -15.90 -7.06
C SER A 63 -13.74 -14.41 -7.19
N PRO A 64 -14.97 -14.08 -7.62
CA PRO A 64 -15.43 -12.69 -7.65
C PRO A 64 -15.34 -11.99 -6.29
N GLU A 65 -15.57 -12.73 -5.20
CA GLU A 65 -15.46 -12.21 -3.84
C GLU A 65 -14.01 -11.86 -3.49
N ALA A 66 -13.05 -12.74 -3.78
CA ALA A 66 -11.64 -12.46 -3.53
C ALA A 66 -11.15 -11.23 -4.31
N LYS A 67 -11.61 -11.05 -5.55
CA LYS A 67 -11.31 -9.85 -6.33
C LYS A 67 -11.87 -8.58 -5.70
N ALA A 68 -13.14 -8.58 -5.33
CA ALA A 68 -13.76 -7.41 -4.69
C ALA A 68 -13.11 -7.07 -3.34
N VAL A 69 -12.72 -8.08 -2.55
CA VAL A 69 -12.01 -7.88 -1.28
C VAL A 69 -10.59 -7.36 -1.53
N LEU A 70 -9.90 -7.81 -2.59
CA LEU A 70 -8.57 -7.30 -2.98
C LEU A 70 -8.63 -5.84 -3.47
N GLU A 71 -9.64 -5.51 -4.28
CA GLU A 71 -9.86 -4.14 -4.75
C GLU A 71 -10.03 -3.18 -3.56
N ASP A 72 -10.95 -3.47 -2.63
CA ASP A 72 -11.17 -2.63 -1.45
C ASP A 72 -9.96 -2.63 -0.48
N ALA A 73 -9.22 -3.74 -0.36
CA ALA A 73 -7.97 -3.77 0.40
C ALA A 73 -6.94 -2.78 -0.18
N ALA A 74 -6.80 -2.78 -1.51
CA ALA A 74 -5.91 -1.87 -2.21
C ALA A 74 -6.38 -0.41 -2.06
N GLU A 75 -7.67 -0.12 -2.24
CA GLU A 75 -8.21 1.23 -2.05
C GLU A 75 -8.02 1.75 -0.64
N ALA A 76 -8.24 0.91 0.38
CA ALA A 76 -8.01 1.30 1.76
C ALA A 76 -6.52 1.58 2.02
N ALA A 77 -5.62 0.70 1.55
CA ALA A 77 -4.19 0.90 1.73
C ALA A 77 -3.68 2.15 0.99
N VAL A 78 -4.16 2.40 -0.24
CA VAL A 78 -3.89 3.63 -0.98
C VAL A 78 -4.47 4.85 -0.26
N GLY A 79 -5.65 4.75 0.34
CA GLY A 79 -6.24 5.81 1.16
C GLY A 79 -5.32 6.26 2.29
N ALA A 80 -4.58 5.33 2.91
CA ALA A 80 -3.57 5.68 3.91
C ALA A 80 -2.39 6.45 3.32
N VAL A 81 -1.93 6.07 2.12
CA VAL A 81 -0.89 6.78 1.37
C VAL A 81 -1.37 8.15 0.93
N ALA A 82 -2.59 8.25 0.40
CA ALA A 82 -3.24 9.48 -0.05
C ALA A 82 -3.41 10.47 1.10
N TYR A 83 -3.84 10.02 2.27
CA TYR A 83 -3.93 10.86 3.46
C TYR A 83 -2.56 11.45 3.82
N ALA A 84 -1.51 10.64 3.87
CA ALA A 84 -0.17 11.15 4.15
C ALA A 84 0.42 12.05 3.04
N ALA A 85 -0.04 11.88 1.80
CA ALA A 85 0.43 12.64 0.65
C ALA A 85 -0.26 14.01 0.55
N TYR A 86 -1.58 14.01 0.65
CA TYR A 86 -2.42 15.14 0.26
C TYR A 86 -2.96 15.92 1.45
N HIS A 87 -3.32 15.27 2.56
CA HIS A 87 -3.85 15.96 3.74
C HIS A 87 -2.75 16.74 4.46
N PRO A 88 -3.02 17.97 4.97
CA PRO A 88 -4.29 18.72 4.89
C PRO A 88 -4.41 19.64 3.66
N VAL A 89 -3.48 19.56 2.70
CA VAL A 89 -3.27 20.61 1.68
C VAL A 89 -4.18 20.45 0.45
N HIS A 90 -4.38 19.21 0.00
CA HIS A 90 -5.11 18.86 -1.21
C HIS A 90 -6.29 17.94 -0.88
N PRO A 91 -7.48 18.18 -1.47
CA PRO A 91 -8.62 17.30 -1.27
C PRO A 91 -8.44 15.98 -2.02
N PHE A 92 -9.00 14.90 -1.49
CA PHE A 92 -9.04 13.59 -2.14
C PHE A 92 -10.19 12.73 -1.60
N ASP A 93 -10.59 11.74 -2.37
CA ASP A 93 -11.67 10.82 -2.03
C ASP A 93 -11.15 9.39 -1.91
N VAL A 94 -11.70 8.63 -0.97
CA VAL A 94 -11.51 7.17 -0.88
C VAL A 94 -12.88 6.52 -0.89
N PHE A 95 -13.08 5.54 -1.77
CA PHE A 95 -14.31 4.79 -1.88
C PHE A 95 -14.03 3.28 -1.85
N LEU A 96 -14.82 2.56 -1.06
CA LEU A 96 -14.75 1.13 -0.82
C LEU A 96 -16.05 0.46 -1.31
N PRO A 97 -16.10 0.03 -2.58
CA PRO A 97 -17.29 -0.58 -3.19
C PRO A 97 -17.88 -1.77 -2.43
N TYR A 98 -17.06 -2.66 -1.85
CA TYR A 98 -17.55 -3.87 -1.17
C TYR A 98 -18.51 -3.54 -0.02
N VAL A 99 -18.20 -2.49 0.75
CA VAL A 99 -19.03 -2.00 1.86
C VAL A 99 -19.89 -0.79 1.50
N ASN A 100 -19.81 -0.30 0.26
CA ASN A 100 -20.47 0.93 -0.20
C ASN A 100 -20.23 2.10 0.76
N TRP A 101 -18.96 2.33 1.10
CA TRP A 101 -18.54 3.37 2.04
C TRP A 101 -17.48 4.26 1.41
N GLY A 102 -17.53 5.55 1.69
CA GLY A 102 -16.53 6.48 1.20
C GLY A 102 -16.35 7.68 2.10
N VAL A 103 -15.21 8.32 1.97
CA VAL A 103 -14.81 9.50 2.73
C VAL A 103 -14.17 10.49 1.77
N CYS A 104 -14.65 11.72 1.83
CA CYS A 104 -14.01 12.88 1.21
C CYS A 104 -13.17 13.58 2.27
N HIS A 105 -11.91 13.84 1.95
CA HIS A 105 -11.02 14.68 2.73
C HIS A 105 -10.95 16.04 2.07
N ASP A 106 -11.39 17.06 2.80
CA ASP A 106 -11.27 18.45 2.38
C ASP A 106 -9.93 19.05 2.82
N ARG A 107 -9.57 20.19 2.23
CA ARG A 107 -8.41 20.98 2.67
C ARG A 107 -8.67 21.57 4.06
N GLU A 108 -7.68 21.47 4.94
CA GLU A 108 -7.70 22.10 6.27
C GLU A 108 -6.66 23.22 6.35
N GLU A 109 -7.07 24.44 6.71
CA GLU A 109 -6.20 25.62 6.67
C GLU A 109 -5.35 25.80 7.93
N ASP A 110 -5.75 25.17 9.03
CA ASP A 110 -5.20 25.40 10.38
C ASP A 110 -4.35 24.24 10.91
N GLU A 111 -4.20 23.13 10.16
CA GLU A 111 -3.45 21.95 10.62
C GLU A 111 -1.98 21.95 10.15
N PRO A 112 -1.03 21.65 11.05
CA PRO A 112 0.39 21.71 10.72
C PRO A 112 0.87 20.42 10.03
N LEU A 113 1.79 20.62 9.08
CA LEU A 113 2.70 19.69 8.39
C LEU A 113 2.19 18.27 8.02
N PRO A 114 2.44 17.81 6.78
CA PRO A 114 1.97 16.52 6.28
C PRO A 114 2.37 15.35 7.19
N VAL A 115 1.46 14.40 7.34
CA VAL A 115 1.66 13.21 8.19
C VAL A 115 2.79 12.35 7.63
N PRO A 116 3.79 11.94 8.45
CA PRO A 116 4.84 11.06 7.98
C PRO A 116 4.25 9.71 7.55
N LEU A 117 4.26 9.43 6.25
CA LEU A 117 4.04 8.08 5.75
C LEU A 117 5.20 7.19 6.21
N ARG A 118 4.99 5.89 6.39
CA ARG A 118 6.07 4.93 6.61
C ARG A 118 6.39 4.17 5.32
N THR A 119 7.64 3.73 5.13
CA THR A 119 8.04 3.11 3.85
C THR A 119 7.33 1.77 3.64
N ASP A 120 7.12 1.00 4.72
CA ASP A 120 6.34 -0.24 4.70
C ASP A 120 4.90 -0.01 4.25
N TRP A 121 4.24 1.06 4.71
CA TRP A 121 2.85 1.35 4.29
C TRP A 121 2.75 1.70 2.80
N TRP A 122 3.76 2.40 2.26
CA TRP A 122 3.84 2.65 0.82
C TRP A 122 3.99 1.34 0.05
N LEU A 123 4.91 0.47 0.49
CA LEU A 123 5.19 -0.81 -0.17
C LEU A 123 3.99 -1.74 -0.10
N ASP A 124 3.31 -1.84 1.04
CA ASP A 124 2.11 -2.66 1.20
C ASP A 124 0.99 -2.18 0.26
N ALA A 125 0.71 -0.88 0.24
CA ALA A 125 -0.30 -0.29 -0.64
C ALA A 125 0.02 -0.52 -2.12
N PHE A 126 1.28 -0.32 -2.51
CA PHE A 126 1.71 -0.57 -3.88
C PHE A 126 1.60 -2.05 -4.26
N CYS A 127 2.06 -2.96 -3.40
CA CYS A 127 1.97 -4.40 -3.62
C CYS A 127 0.52 -4.91 -3.71
N LEU A 128 -0.44 -4.22 -3.11
CA LEU A 128 -1.87 -4.53 -3.24
C LEU A 128 -2.49 -3.91 -4.51
N ALA A 129 -2.08 -2.68 -4.85
CA ALA A 129 -2.59 -1.99 -6.02
C ALA A 129 -2.20 -2.68 -7.34
N VAL A 130 -1.02 -3.32 -7.41
CA VAL A 130 -0.57 -4.04 -8.60
C VAL A 130 -1.50 -5.20 -9.00
N PRO A 131 -1.74 -6.22 -8.15
CA PRO A 131 -2.64 -7.33 -8.49
C PRO A 131 -4.11 -6.90 -8.55
N ALA A 132 -4.50 -5.79 -7.91
CA ALA A 132 -5.81 -5.18 -8.09
C ALA A 132 -5.95 -4.43 -9.43
N GLY A 133 -4.85 -4.20 -10.17
CA GLY A 133 -4.86 -3.42 -11.41
C GLY A 133 -5.08 -1.92 -11.20
N ARG A 134 -4.76 -1.40 -10.00
CA ARG A 134 -5.02 -0.02 -9.56
C ARG A 134 -3.74 0.82 -9.40
N ALA A 135 -2.57 0.22 -9.62
CA ALA A 135 -1.28 0.90 -9.41
C ALA A 135 -1.11 2.11 -10.34
N GLU A 136 -1.54 2.01 -11.60
CA GLU A 136 -1.51 3.12 -12.56
C GLU A 136 -2.53 4.21 -12.23
N ASP A 137 -3.72 3.82 -11.79
CA ASP A 137 -4.77 4.77 -11.40
C ASP A 137 -4.34 5.66 -10.22
N HIS A 138 -3.51 5.12 -9.33
CA HIS A 138 -2.98 5.80 -8.13
C HIS A 138 -1.51 6.22 -8.28
N ALA A 139 -1.01 6.25 -9.51
CA ALA A 139 0.36 6.62 -9.87
C ALA A 139 0.83 7.92 -9.22
N GLU A 140 0.02 8.98 -9.37
CA GLU A 140 0.33 10.30 -8.85
C GLU A 140 0.41 10.29 -7.32
N THR A 141 -0.49 9.56 -6.66
CA THR A 141 -0.52 9.40 -5.20
C THR A 141 0.77 8.77 -4.71
N PHE A 142 1.20 7.66 -5.31
CA PHE A 142 2.45 7.01 -4.95
C PHE A 142 3.67 7.90 -5.17
N ARG A 143 3.73 8.62 -6.29
CA ARG A 143 4.83 9.54 -6.61
C ARG A 143 4.88 10.72 -5.65
N PHE A 144 3.74 11.37 -5.43
CA PHE A 144 3.64 12.54 -4.57
C PHE A 144 3.95 12.18 -3.12
N ALA A 145 3.39 11.09 -2.60
CA ALA A 145 3.67 10.58 -1.26
C ALA A 145 5.17 10.30 -1.05
N TRP A 146 5.86 9.78 -2.07
CA TRP A 146 7.28 9.51 -1.99
C TRP A 146 8.12 10.79 -1.97
N TRP A 147 7.78 11.75 -2.84
CA TRP A 147 8.51 13.02 -2.95
C TRP A 147 8.24 13.98 -1.78
N ALA A 148 7.02 14.01 -1.24
CA ALA A 148 6.64 14.89 -0.13
C ALA A 148 7.42 14.60 1.17
N ARG A 149 8.00 13.39 1.30
CA ARG A 149 8.71 12.94 2.50
C ARG A 149 10.16 13.41 2.60
N ARG A 150 10.79 13.86 1.51
CA ARG A 150 12.26 13.93 1.46
C ARG A 150 12.81 15.07 0.62
N THR A 151 13.80 15.73 1.17
CA THR A 151 14.71 16.54 0.35
C THR A 151 15.42 15.65 -0.69
N PRO A 152 15.85 16.18 -1.84
CA PRO A 152 16.60 15.42 -2.84
C PRO A 152 17.85 14.70 -2.30
N ALA A 153 18.40 15.13 -1.15
CA ALA A 153 19.51 14.48 -0.47
C ALA A 153 19.08 13.22 0.31
N GLU A 154 17.92 13.26 0.97
CA GLU A 154 17.38 12.14 1.76
C GLU A 154 16.78 11.03 0.89
N ARG A 155 16.44 11.31 -0.37
CA ARG A 155 16.02 10.27 -1.35
C ARG A 155 17.15 9.33 -1.75
N ARG A 156 18.39 9.63 -1.36
CA ARG A 156 19.61 8.85 -1.66
C ARG A 156 20.25 8.26 -0.40
N THR A 157 19.42 7.86 0.58
CA THR A 157 19.85 7.22 1.84
C THR A 157 20.53 5.86 1.63
N GLY A 158 20.26 5.19 0.49
CA GLY A 158 20.79 3.86 0.21
C GLY A 158 20.21 2.75 1.10
N LEU A 159 19.11 3.02 1.81
CA LEU A 159 18.40 2.01 2.58
C LEU A 159 17.67 1.04 1.64
N PRO A 160 17.68 -0.28 1.91
CA PRO A 160 17.09 -1.28 1.03
C PRO A 160 15.65 -1.00 0.59
N ASP A 161 14.78 -0.64 1.53
CA ASP A 161 13.37 -0.37 1.25
C ASP A 161 13.20 0.87 0.35
N ASP A 162 14.06 1.88 0.52
CA ASP A 162 13.99 3.10 -0.29
C ASP A 162 14.46 2.87 -1.72
N GLU A 163 15.49 2.05 -1.89
CA GLU A 163 15.96 1.61 -3.21
C GLU A 163 14.87 0.82 -3.94
N LEU A 164 14.14 -0.03 -3.23
CA LEU A 164 13.04 -0.80 -3.79
C LEU A 164 11.89 0.10 -4.24
N VAL A 165 11.49 1.08 -3.41
CA VAL A 165 10.47 2.08 -3.80
C VAL A 165 10.91 2.86 -5.04
N ASN A 166 12.16 3.33 -5.10
CA ASN A 166 12.69 4.01 -6.27
C ASN A 166 12.65 3.13 -7.53
N GLY A 167 12.98 1.84 -7.41
CA GLY A 167 12.90 0.88 -8.52
C GLY A 167 11.45 0.67 -9.00
N PHE A 168 10.49 0.58 -8.08
CA PHE A 168 9.07 0.45 -8.42
C PHE A 168 8.48 1.71 -9.04
N LEU A 169 8.84 2.90 -8.56
CA LEU A 169 8.44 4.17 -9.18
C LEU A 169 9.00 4.30 -10.61
N ALA A 170 10.26 3.90 -10.82
CA ALA A 170 10.82 3.86 -12.17
C ALA A 170 10.05 2.88 -13.08
N TYR A 171 9.73 1.69 -12.56
CA TYR A 171 9.07 0.62 -13.32
C TYR A 171 7.60 0.91 -13.67
N VAL A 172 6.79 1.37 -12.71
CA VAL A 172 5.34 1.56 -12.94
C VAL A 172 5.02 2.96 -13.42
N LEU A 173 5.81 3.97 -13.05
CA LEU A 173 5.48 5.38 -13.31
C LEU A 173 6.39 6.05 -14.33
N GLY A 174 7.41 5.34 -14.81
CA GLY A 174 8.45 5.93 -15.66
C GLY A 174 9.30 6.98 -14.93
N ASP A 175 9.22 7.05 -13.60
CA ASP A 175 9.94 8.04 -12.80
C ASP A 175 11.34 7.52 -12.45
N THR A 176 12.30 7.79 -13.33
CA THR A 176 13.71 7.40 -13.13
C THR A 176 14.49 8.37 -12.23
N GLY A 177 13.83 9.42 -11.69
CA GLY A 177 14.47 10.40 -10.82
C GLY A 177 15.52 11.30 -11.50
N GLY A 178 15.59 11.30 -12.83
CA GLY A 178 16.45 12.19 -13.64
C GLY A 178 15.74 13.50 -14.02
N GLU A 179 16.53 14.54 -14.35
CA GLU A 179 16.00 15.76 -14.96
C GLU A 179 15.21 15.41 -16.24
N GLU A 180 14.09 16.10 -16.44
CA GLU A 180 13.10 15.86 -17.50
C GLU A 180 13.70 15.91 -18.92
N ASP A 181 14.32 14.82 -19.38
CA ASP A 181 14.65 14.62 -20.79
C ASP A 181 13.40 14.15 -21.57
N GLY A 182 12.22 14.75 -21.30
CA GLY A 182 11.00 14.75 -22.13
C GLY A 182 10.44 13.44 -22.71
N HIS A 183 11.06 12.29 -22.45
CA HIS A 183 10.76 11.00 -23.02
C HIS A 183 10.61 9.99 -21.90
N PRO A 184 9.48 9.25 -21.84
CA PRO A 184 9.32 8.20 -20.85
C PRO A 184 10.43 7.15 -21.03
N PRO A 185 10.95 6.58 -19.93
CA PRO A 185 11.95 5.52 -20.02
C PRO A 185 11.38 4.31 -20.76
N SER A 186 12.24 3.59 -21.49
CA SER A 186 11.85 2.34 -22.13
C SER A 186 11.64 1.22 -21.11
N ASP A 187 10.86 0.19 -21.46
CA ASP A 187 10.64 -1.01 -20.65
C ASP A 187 11.98 -1.65 -20.18
N GLU A 188 13.01 -1.63 -21.03
CA GLU A 188 14.35 -2.13 -20.68
C GLU A 188 15.02 -1.29 -19.59
N GLN A 189 14.87 0.03 -19.62
CA GLN A 189 15.41 0.93 -18.60
C GLN A 189 14.67 0.76 -17.28
N GLN A 190 13.36 0.54 -17.34
CA GLN A 190 12.50 0.28 -16.18
C GLN A 190 12.87 -1.03 -15.48
N VAL A 191 13.02 -2.12 -16.23
CA VAL A 191 13.46 -3.42 -15.69
C VAL A 191 14.87 -3.34 -15.12
N ALA A 192 15.80 -2.66 -15.82
CA ALA A 192 17.16 -2.50 -15.33
C ALA A 192 17.24 -1.71 -14.01
N ALA A 193 16.38 -0.69 -13.84
CA ALA A 193 16.30 0.06 -12.59
C ALA A 193 15.80 -0.82 -11.43
N LEU A 194 14.79 -1.65 -11.67
CA LEU A 194 14.27 -2.60 -10.69
C LEU A 194 15.32 -3.66 -10.31
N ASP A 195 16.00 -4.25 -11.30
CA ASP A 195 17.07 -5.23 -11.07
C ASP A 195 18.23 -4.63 -10.26
N ALA A 196 18.59 -3.37 -10.55
CA ALA A 196 19.62 -2.66 -9.79
C ALA A 196 19.20 -2.42 -8.34
N ALA A 197 17.94 -2.06 -8.09
CA ALA A 197 17.40 -1.91 -6.74
C ALA A 197 17.45 -3.25 -5.98
N ILE A 198 16.97 -4.34 -6.59
CA ILE A 198 17.03 -5.69 -6.01
C ILE A 198 18.49 -6.10 -5.72
N GLY A 199 19.42 -5.79 -6.64
CA GLY A 199 20.84 -6.04 -6.45
C GLY A 199 21.42 -5.31 -5.24
N ARG A 200 21.03 -4.05 -5.01
CA ARG A 200 21.46 -3.25 -3.84
C ARG A 200 20.89 -3.80 -2.53
N VAL A 201 19.60 -4.19 -2.50
CA VAL A 201 18.99 -4.86 -1.34
C VAL A 201 19.77 -6.12 -0.98
N ARG A 202 20.02 -7.00 -1.95
CA ARG A 202 20.76 -8.25 -1.75
C ARG A 202 22.21 -8.04 -1.28
N ALA A 203 22.87 -7.00 -1.75
CA ALA A 203 24.23 -6.67 -1.34
C ALA A 203 24.28 -6.11 0.10
N GLY A 204 23.25 -5.40 0.54
CA GLY A 204 23.11 -4.89 1.92
C GLY A 204 22.94 -6.00 2.96
N ASP A 205 22.19 -7.06 2.63
CA ASP A 205 21.97 -8.21 3.52
C ASP A 205 23.25 -9.07 3.75
N GLY A 206 24.25 -8.94 2.88
CA GLY A 206 25.53 -9.67 2.98
C GLY A 206 26.56 -9.05 3.93
N GLY A 207 26.33 -7.85 4.47
CA GLY A 207 27.31 -7.09 5.27
C GLY A 207 27.32 -7.35 6.77
N GLY A 208 26.35 -8.10 7.30
CA GLY A 208 26.16 -8.31 8.75
C GLY A 208 27.00 -9.41 9.39
N GLY A 209 27.86 -10.10 8.65
CA GLY A 209 28.50 -11.33 9.08
C GLY A 209 30.01 -11.41 8.85
N ALA A 210 30.79 -10.47 9.40
CA ALA A 210 32.18 -10.73 9.84
C ALA A 210 32.85 -9.44 10.36
N ALA A 211 32.84 -9.23 11.68
CA ALA A 211 33.89 -8.48 12.36
C ALA A 211 33.93 -8.88 13.84
N GLY A 212 34.52 -10.04 14.12
CA GLY A 212 35.19 -10.32 15.41
C GLY A 212 36.69 -10.35 15.13
N PRO A 213 37.48 -9.65 15.94
CA PRO A 213 38.18 -10.34 17.03
C PRO A 213 37.91 -9.77 18.42
#